data_AF-A0A1L7VWQ1-F1
#
_entry.id   AF-A0A1L7VWQ1-F1
#
_cell.length_a   1.000
_cell.length_b   1.000
_cell.length_c   1.000
_cell.angle_alpha   90.00
_cell.angle_beta   90.00
_cell.angle_gamma   90.00
#
_symmetry.space_group_name_H-M   'P 1'
#
loop_
_entity.id
_entity.type
_entity.pdbx_description
1 polymer ?
#
loop_
_entity_poly.entity_id
_entity_poly.type
_entity_poly.pdbx_seq_one_letter_code
_entity_poly.pdbx_strand_id
1 'polypeptide(L)'
;MRWNSLYAEARLEILDFVANSTIHEKGSIGRYARVSREWQDWFEIFTFKRVEVSPSNIMLFANTFLKIRRRKYLQYIGVRLDLPLHKHIRDPSFHRNEFVNINQQMKALAQKAPTLHREHPWLRHQEEENNRSFTIILRGLFMELFQWKREDCHHDGIEIELIADAKSHWQKTAAEYLALDPPSDIGNGAFYNSLSSELQVFHAPPYHGRNVLHDAELDFHFWLKLDVPIGGKLGPEVQVISSLSILRRTVRHFDPESIAHIASLLPRLRTLRWEVRPHAHWETEHKFHRHLQLLLSALSPDMDKVRIQQQPISKPPVSPGPSEQLPGLGPRLILSCPFLANIYLDISVDVAKFFSMRKYLQSVQNVCVRTSQALLDEVPNTSNQLFGGFGRAVSTMPKLKALCVFNKNDSVACVIEYRVESKGFEVVAHCSWPFEVKSDTKAHWRKAGGRPSDESYWLLLQNSYNAVKREIISQQQWHSSLC
;
A
#
# COMPACT_ATOMS: atom_id res chain seq x y z
N MET A 1 0.37 -24.11 47.58
CA MET A 1 -0.93 -23.75 46.98
C MET A 1 -1.05 -24.49 45.64
N ARG A 2 -2.21 -25.07 45.29
CA ARG A 2 -2.39 -25.73 43.98
C ARG A 2 -3.08 -24.74 43.03
N TRP A 3 -2.75 -24.74 41.73
CA TRP A 3 -3.40 -23.84 40.76
C TRP A 3 -4.93 -23.92 40.82
N ASN A 4 -5.48 -25.14 40.88
CA ASN A 4 -6.92 -25.38 40.97
C ASN A 4 -7.56 -25.03 42.32
N SER A 5 -6.76 -24.62 43.33
CA SER A 5 -7.32 -24.10 44.60
C SER A 5 -7.56 -22.58 44.56
N LEU A 6 -7.20 -21.91 43.47
CA LEU A 6 -7.52 -20.50 43.23
C LEU A 6 -8.92 -20.35 42.64
N TYR A 7 -9.63 -19.29 43.03
CA TYR A 7 -10.90 -18.91 42.41
C TYR A 7 -10.69 -18.52 40.94
N ALA A 8 -11.75 -18.62 40.12
CA ALA A 8 -11.64 -18.49 38.66
C ALA A 8 -11.11 -17.11 38.25
N GLU A 9 -11.52 -16.05 38.95
CA GLU A 9 -11.14 -14.67 38.68
C GLU A 9 -9.64 -14.45 38.91
N ALA A 10 -9.07 -14.96 40.02
CA ALA A 10 -7.62 -14.91 40.25
C ALA A 10 -6.84 -15.68 39.18
N ARG A 11 -7.36 -16.82 38.73
CA ARG A 11 -6.71 -17.57 37.65
C ARG A 11 -6.70 -16.79 36.35
N LEU A 12 -7.80 -16.13 35.99
CA LEU A 12 -7.89 -15.27 34.81
C LEU A 12 -6.96 -14.06 34.93
N GLU A 13 -6.93 -13.36 36.07
CA GLU A 13 -6.02 -12.22 36.29
C GLU A 13 -4.55 -12.62 36.16
N ILE A 14 -4.16 -13.79 36.67
CA ILE A 14 -2.79 -14.31 36.51
C ILE A 14 -2.51 -14.63 35.04
N LEU A 15 -3.44 -15.27 34.34
CA LEU A 15 -3.29 -15.59 32.92
C LEU A 15 -3.17 -14.32 32.05
N ASP A 16 -3.97 -13.31 32.33
CA ASP A 16 -3.90 -11.98 31.70
C ASP A 16 -2.58 -11.29 31.99
N PHE A 17 -2.14 -11.29 33.26
CA PHE A 17 -0.86 -10.72 33.65
C PHE A 17 0.30 -11.39 32.90
N VAL A 18 0.32 -12.72 32.83
CA VAL A 18 1.36 -13.48 32.11
C VAL A 18 1.33 -13.18 30.62
N ALA A 19 0.14 -13.15 30.01
CA ALA A 19 -0.02 -12.81 28.59
C ALA A 19 0.53 -11.42 28.30
N ASN A 20 0.08 -10.40 29.04
CA ASN A 20 0.48 -9.01 28.85
C ASN A 20 1.98 -8.82 29.09
N SER A 21 2.52 -9.35 30.19
CA SER A 21 3.95 -9.25 30.51
C SER A 21 4.81 -9.88 29.41
N THR A 22 4.44 -11.08 28.94
CA THR A 22 5.18 -11.78 27.89
C THR A 22 5.11 -11.04 26.54
N ILE A 23 3.95 -10.46 26.19
CA ILE A 23 3.78 -9.64 24.97
C ILE A 23 4.72 -8.43 25.04
N HIS A 24 4.76 -7.74 26.17
CA HIS A 24 5.63 -6.56 26.36
C HIS A 24 7.12 -6.93 26.29
N GLU A 25 7.51 -8.09 26.83
CA GLU A 25 8.88 -8.60 26.80
C GLU A 25 9.27 -9.26 25.46
N LYS A 26 8.37 -9.28 24.45
CA LYS A 26 8.56 -9.97 23.17
C LYS A 26 8.87 -11.48 23.32
N GLY A 27 8.42 -12.09 24.42
CA GLY A 27 8.59 -13.51 24.68
C GLY A 27 7.64 -14.40 23.87
N SER A 28 7.94 -15.70 23.78
CA SER A 28 7.08 -16.67 23.10
C SER A 28 5.94 -17.15 24.01
N ILE A 29 4.73 -16.65 23.77
CA ILE A 29 3.51 -17.01 24.53
C ILE A 29 3.13 -18.48 24.34
N GLY A 30 3.46 -19.07 23.18
CA GLY A 30 3.05 -20.44 22.83
C GLY A 30 3.57 -21.53 23.78
N ARG A 31 4.62 -21.25 24.57
CA ARG A 31 5.12 -22.20 25.59
C ARG A 31 4.13 -22.40 26.73
N TYR A 32 3.38 -21.35 27.10
CA TYR A 32 2.40 -21.42 28.18
C TYR A 32 1.18 -22.27 27.83
N ALA A 33 0.86 -22.40 26.55
CA ALA A 33 -0.21 -23.29 26.08
C ALA A 33 0.07 -24.80 26.35
N ARG A 34 1.26 -25.16 26.85
CA ARG A 34 1.63 -26.54 27.21
C ARG A 34 1.44 -26.89 28.69
N VAL A 35 1.09 -25.90 29.53
CA VAL A 35 1.03 -26.08 30.99
C VAL A 35 -0.16 -26.92 31.42
N SER A 36 -1.35 -26.60 30.93
CA SER A 36 -2.60 -27.31 31.23
C SER A 36 -3.63 -27.04 30.13
N ARG A 37 -4.78 -27.72 30.15
CA ARG A 37 -5.87 -27.45 29.19
C ARG A 37 -6.43 -26.02 29.35
N GLU A 38 -6.57 -25.54 30.58
CA GLU A 38 -7.03 -24.17 30.86
C GLU A 38 -6.07 -23.14 30.27
N TRP A 39 -4.77 -23.33 30.50
CA TRP A 39 -3.75 -22.45 29.93
C TRP A 39 -3.72 -22.55 28.40
N GLN A 40 -3.84 -23.76 27.85
CA GLN A 40 -3.92 -23.97 26.41
C GLN A 40 -5.07 -23.16 25.80
N ASP A 41 -6.27 -23.28 26.34
CA ASP A 41 -7.46 -22.62 25.79
C ASP A 41 -7.34 -21.09 25.85
N TRP A 42 -6.69 -20.55 26.89
CA TRP A 42 -6.42 -19.12 27.02
C TRP A 42 -5.33 -18.62 26.06
N PHE A 43 -4.16 -19.24 26.07
CA PHE A 43 -2.99 -18.77 25.31
C PHE A 43 -3.07 -19.09 23.81
N GLU A 44 -3.84 -20.11 23.39
CA GLU A 44 -4.09 -20.39 21.97
C GLU A 44 -4.82 -19.23 21.27
N ILE A 45 -5.65 -18.46 21.99
CA ILE A 45 -6.32 -17.27 21.44
C ILE A 45 -5.28 -16.28 20.91
N PHE A 46 -4.29 -15.95 21.72
CA PHE A 46 -3.23 -15.00 21.35
C PHE A 46 -2.24 -15.60 20.34
N THR A 47 -1.91 -16.88 20.51
CA THR A 47 -0.93 -17.58 19.66
C THR A 47 -1.43 -17.72 18.22
N PHE A 48 -2.72 -18.01 18.01
CA PHE A 48 -3.30 -18.22 16.68
C PHE A 48 -4.04 -17.00 16.13
N LYS A 49 -4.10 -15.89 16.87
CA LYS A 49 -4.71 -14.63 16.40
C LYS A 49 -4.13 -14.15 15.09
N ARG A 50 -2.80 -14.20 14.97
CA ARG A 50 -2.03 -13.72 13.83
C ARG A 50 -0.98 -14.77 13.49
N VAL A 51 -1.00 -15.26 12.25
CA VAL A 51 -0.04 -16.27 11.79
C VAL A 51 0.60 -15.84 10.49
N GLU A 52 1.86 -16.19 10.27
CA GLU A 52 2.54 -16.02 8.99
C GLU A 52 2.73 -17.37 8.31
N VAL A 53 2.33 -17.44 7.05
CA VAL A 53 2.43 -18.63 6.19
C VAL A 53 3.41 -18.33 5.06
N SER A 54 4.22 -19.32 4.74
CA SER A 54 5.19 -19.34 3.64
C SER A 54 5.17 -20.72 2.99
N PRO A 55 5.80 -20.91 1.83
CA PRO A 55 5.86 -22.22 1.17
C PRO A 55 6.35 -23.35 2.09
N SER A 56 7.30 -23.05 2.99
CA SER A 56 7.91 -24.04 3.87
C SER A 56 7.00 -24.50 5.02
N ASN A 57 6.00 -23.72 5.41
CA ASN A 57 5.17 -24.00 6.60
C ASN A 57 3.67 -24.15 6.30
N ILE A 58 3.25 -24.11 5.03
CA ILE A 58 1.84 -24.21 4.65
C ILE A 58 1.17 -25.51 5.12
N MET A 59 1.90 -26.64 5.09
CA MET A 59 1.39 -27.91 5.62
C MET A 59 1.24 -27.90 7.13
N LEU A 60 2.16 -27.22 7.85
CA LEU A 60 2.05 -27.03 9.29
C LEU A 60 0.85 -26.15 9.63
N PHE A 61 0.60 -25.10 8.84
CA PHE A 61 -0.59 -24.26 8.96
C PHE A 61 -1.86 -25.10 8.81
N ALA A 62 -2.01 -25.88 7.72
CA ALA A 62 -3.16 -26.74 7.50
C ALA A 62 -3.39 -27.70 8.69
N ASN A 63 -2.35 -28.41 9.12
CA ASN A 63 -2.42 -29.33 10.27
C ASN A 63 -2.80 -28.64 11.57
N THR A 64 -2.32 -27.41 11.79
CA THR A 64 -2.62 -26.63 13.01
C THR A 64 -4.10 -26.27 13.10
N PHE A 65 -4.73 -25.97 11.97
CA PHE A 65 -6.12 -25.53 11.87
C PHE A 65 -7.12 -26.65 11.50
N LEU A 66 -6.66 -27.92 11.48
CA LEU A 66 -7.57 -29.08 11.56
C LEU A 66 -8.41 -29.05 12.85
N LYS A 67 -7.88 -28.46 13.94
CA LYS A 67 -8.67 -28.18 15.13
C LYS A 67 -9.56 -26.96 14.89
N ILE A 68 -10.81 -27.21 14.47
CA ILE A 68 -11.80 -26.20 14.07
C ILE A 68 -11.89 -25.02 15.05
N ARG A 69 -11.86 -25.27 16.37
CA ARG A 69 -11.89 -24.21 17.40
C ARG A 69 -10.86 -23.10 17.19
N ARG A 70 -9.67 -23.43 16.65
CA ARG A 70 -8.57 -22.47 16.44
C ARG A 70 -8.86 -21.51 15.30
N ARG A 71 -9.71 -21.89 14.35
CA ARG A 71 -10.14 -21.02 13.23
C ARG A 71 -10.92 -19.80 13.74
N LYS A 72 -11.59 -19.91 14.90
CA LYS A 72 -12.26 -18.79 15.57
C LYS A 72 -11.30 -17.77 16.19
N TYR A 73 -10.08 -18.18 16.48
CA TYR A 73 -9.06 -17.28 17.04
C TYR A 73 -8.36 -16.49 15.92
N LEU A 74 -8.23 -17.10 14.73
CA LEU A 74 -7.50 -16.53 13.62
C LEU A 74 -8.20 -15.30 13.04
N GLN A 75 -7.50 -14.17 13.09
CA GLN A 75 -7.95 -12.89 12.54
C GLN A 75 -7.08 -12.41 11.38
N TYR A 76 -5.84 -12.92 11.26
CA TYR A 76 -4.87 -12.42 10.31
C TYR A 76 -3.92 -13.53 9.83
N ILE A 77 -3.71 -13.58 8.51
CA ILE A 77 -2.75 -14.45 7.83
C ILE A 77 -1.80 -13.56 7.02
N GLY A 78 -0.53 -13.51 7.41
CA GLY A 78 0.53 -12.93 6.61
C GLY A 78 1.07 -13.96 5.62
N VAL A 79 0.90 -13.74 4.32
CA VAL A 79 1.39 -14.62 3.25
C VAL A 79 2.76 -14.13 2.79
N ARG A 80 3.80 -14.73 3.34
CA ARG A 80 5.19 -14.43 2.99
C ARG A 80 5.60 -15.18 1.73
N LEU A 81 5.98 -14.42 0.71
CA LEU A 81 6.50 -14.95 -0.54
C LEU A 81 7.98 -15.31 -0.37
N ASP A 82 8.30 -16.58 -0.60
CA ASP A 82 9.69 -17.05 -0.71
C ASP A 82 10.09 -16.97 -2.19
N LEU A 83 10.53 -15.78 -2.60
CA LEU A 83 10.90 -15.53 -3.99
C LEU A 83 12.29 -16.10 -4.29
N PRO A 84 12.50 -16.75 -5.46
CA PRO A 84 13.77 -17.34 -5.81
C PRO A 84 14.94 -16.35 -5.76
N LEU A 85 16.08 -16.82 -5.28
CA LEU A 85 17.32 -16.06 -5.29
C LEU A 85 17.99 -16.19 -6.67
N HIS A 86 17.81 -15.15 -7.48
CA HIS A 86 18.48 -15.02 -8.77
C HIS A 86 19.96 -14.68 -8.53
N LYS A 87 20.85 -15.62 -8.84
CA LYS A 87 22.30 -15.38 -8.88
C LYS A 87 22.67 -14.86 -10.27
N HIS A 88 23.81 -14.17 -10.38
CA HIS A 88 24.45 -13.90 -11.66
C HIS A 88 24.57 -15.21 -12.45
N ILE A 89 23.76 -15.40 -13.48
CA ILE A 89 24.10 -16.39 -14.50
C ILE A 89 25.22 -15.73 -15.27
N ARG A 90 26.46 -16.13 -14.97
CA ARG A 90 27.64 -15.80 -15.77
C ARG A 90 27.30 -16.15 -17.21
N ASP A 91 27.08 -15.14 -18.04
CA ASP A 91 27.05 -15.36 -19.48
C ASP A 91 28.46 -15.85 -19.87
N PRO A 92 28.62 -17.09 -20.34
CA PRO A 92 29.93 -17.64 -20.68
C PRO A 92 30.64 -16.84 -21.78
N SER A 93 29.91 -16.01 -22.52
CA SER A 93 30.43 -15.22 -23.63
C SER A 93 31.12 -13.90 -23.21
N PHE A 94 31.02 -13.48 -21.94
CA PHE A 94 31.54 -12.17 -21.48
C PHE A 94 32.61 -12.29 -20.39
N HIS A 95 33.67 -13.05 -20.67
CA HIS A 95 34.90 -13.01 -19.88
C HIS A 95 35.74 -11.79 -20.26
N ARG A 96 35.58 -10.66 -19.55
CA ARG A 96 36.66 -9.71 -19.15
C ARG A 96 36.22 -8.40 -18.47
N ASN A 97 34.93 -8.06 -18.37
CA ASN A 97 34.47 -6.87 -17.63
C ASN A 97 33.03 -7.06 -17.08
N GLU A 98 32.88 -7.83 -16.01
CA GLU A 98 31.60 -8.17 -15.35
C GLU A 98 30.77 -6.93 -14.94
N PHE A 99 31.44 -5.82 -14.61
CA PHE A 99 30.80 -4.60 -14.10
C PHE A 99 30.34 -3.62 -15.17
N VAL A 100 31.08 -3.51 -16.27
CA VAL A 100 30.60 -2.78 -17.47
C VAL A 100 29.32 -3.45 -17.95
N ASN A 101 29.24 -4.78 -17.86
CA ASN A 101 28.07 -5.56 -18.22
C ASN A 101 26.87 -5.29 -17.27
N ILE A 102 27.05 -5.32 -15.95
CA ILE A 102 25.97 -5.01 -14.99
C ILE A 102 25.45 -3.57 -15.16
N ASN A 103 26.35 -2.58 -15.30
CA ASN A 103 25.94 -1.20 -15.52
C ASN A 103 25.22 -1.02 -16.87
N GLN A 104 25.68 -1.68 -17.93
CA GLN A 104 24.99 -1.67 -19.23
C GLN A 104 23.61 -2.33 -19.13
N GLN A 105 23.48 -3.45 -18.42
CA GLN A 105 22.20 -4.12 -18.16
C GLN A 105 21.25 -3.23 -17.37
N MET A 106 21.72 -2.64 -16.26
CA MET A 106 20.91 -1.72 -15.45
C MET A 106 20.49 -0.49 -16.25
N LYS A 107 21.35 0.05 -17.11
CA LYS A 107 20.98 1.13 -18.05
C LYS A 107 19.94 0.68 -19.06
N ALA A 108 20.09 -0.50 -19.66
CA ALA A 108 19.11 -1.06 -20.59
C ALA A 108 17.76 -1.32 -19.92
N LEU A 109 17.77 -1.75 -18.65
CA LEU A 109 16.59 -1.93 -17.79
C LEU A 109 15.91 -0.60 -17.46
N ALA A 110 16.68 0.40 -17.02
CA ALA A 110 16.18 1.74 -16.73
C ALA A 110 15.54 2.40 -17.97
N GLN A 111 16.20 2.26 -19.13
CA GLN A 111 15.74 2.79 -20.41
C GLN A 111 14.66 1.94 -21.07
N LYS A 112 14.39 0.74 -20.55
CA LYS A 112 13.41 -0.21 -21.08
C LYS A 112 13.63 -0.49 -22.57
N ALA A 113 14.87 -0.81 -22.93
CA ALA A 113 15.28 -1.01 -24.32
C ALA A 113 14.36 -2.04 -25.03
N PRO A 114 13.88 -1.78 -26.26
CA PRO A 114 12.98 -2.70 -26.98
C PRO A 114 13.58 -4.10 -27.18
N THR A 115 14.91 -4.19 -27.21
CA THR A 115 15.69 -5.41 -27.38
C THR A 115 16.03 -6.11 -26.07
N LEU A 116 15.61 -5.57 -24.90
CA LEU A 116 16.00 -6.05 -23.57
C LEU A 116 15.83 -7.57 -23.40
N HIS A 117 14.64 -8.11 -23.67
CA HIS A 117 14.40 -9.56 -23.53
C HIS A 117 15.07 -10.40 -24.64
N ARG A 118 15.47 -9.79 -25.75
CA ARG A 118 16.22 -10.46 -26.82
C ARG A 118 17.70 -10.57 -26.45
N GLU A 119 18.26 -9.52 -25.87
CA GLU A 119 19.65 -9.43 -25.42
C GLU A 119 19.87 -10.14 -24.07
N HIS A 120 18.84 -10.18 -23.23
CA HIS A 120 18.90 -10.81 -21.91
C HIS A 120 17.69 -11.75 -21.69
N PRO A 121 17.64 -12.92 -22.37
CA PRO A 121 16.52 -13.87 -22.25
C PRO A 121 16.29 -14.38 -20.83
N TRP A 122 17.34 -14.47 -20.01
CA TRP A 122 17.29 -14.91 -18.62
C TRP A 122 16.46 -13.99 -17.72
N LEU A 123 16.28 -12.71 -18.07
CA LEU A 123 15.37 -11.80 -17.35
C LEU A 123 13.94 -12.32 -17.37
N ARG A 124 13.51 -12.86 -18.52
CA ARG A 124 12.17 -13.45 -18.66
C ARG A 124 12.04 -14.66 -17.76
N HIS A 125 13.05 -15.52 -17.71
CA HIS A 125 13.06 -16.67 -16.84
C HIS A 125 12.98 -16.28 -15.36
N GLN A 126 13.75 -15.25 -14.94
CA GLN A 126 13.67 -14.68 -13.59
C GLN A 126 12.26 -14.16 -13.26
N GLU A 127 11.60 -13.45 -14.19
CA GLU A 127 10.22 -13.00 -14.01
C GLU A 127 9.25 -14.19 -13.86
N GLU A 128 9.35 -15.19 -14.73
CA GLU A 128 8.53 -16.40 -14.71
C GLU A 128 8.67 -17.16 -13.39
N GLU A 129 9.90 -17.36 -12.89
CA GLU A 129 10.15 -18.02 -11.60
C GLU A 129 9.54 -17.25 -10.42
N ASN A 130 9.69 -15.91 -10.40
CA ASN A 130 9.08 -15.08 -9.36
C ASN A 130 7.54 -15.17 -9.39
N ASN A 131 6.94 -15.09 -10.59
CA ASN A 131 5.50 -15.16 -10.80
C ASN A 131 4.94 -16.54 -10.42
N ARG A 132 5.66 -17.61 -10.76
CA ARG A 132 5.32 -18.98 -10.39
C ARG A 132 5.37 -19.17 -8.88
N SER A 133 6.41 -18.71 -8.20
CA SER A 133 6.50 -18.78 -6.73
C SER A 133 5.37 -18.01 -6.04
N PHE A 134 5.04 -16.80 -6.52
CA PHE A 134 3.90 -16.03 -6.03
C PHE A 134 2.58 -16.78 -6.20
N THR A 135 2.39 -17.44 -7.34
CA THR A 135 1.16 -18.16 -7.66
C THR A 135 0.99 -19.45 -6.85
N ILE A 136 2.07 -20.23 -6.68
CA ILE A 136 2.01 -21.52 -5.98
C ILE A 136 1.58 -21.35 -4.53
N ILE A 137 2.19 -20.41 -3.80
CA ILE A 137 1.87 -20.21 -2.37
C ILE A 137 0.43 -19.75 -2.18
N LEU A 138 -0.03 -18.79 -2.99
CA LEU A 138 -1.42 -18.32 -2.92
C LEU A 138 -2.41 -19.42 -3.29
N ARG A 139 -2.13 -20.19 -4.35
CA ARG A 139 -2.98 -21.32 -4.75
C ARG A 139 -3.09 -22.34 -3.63
N GLY A 140 -1.98 -22.73 -3.01
CA GLY A 140 -1.97 -23.65 -1.87
C GLY A 140 -2.83 -23.13 -0.71
N LEU A 141 -2.68 -21.85 -0.36
CA LEU A 141 -3.45 -21.25 0.72
C LEU A 141 -4.94 -21.18 0.39
N PHE A 142 -5.29 -20.80 -0.84
CA PHE A 142 -6.69 -20.68 -1.26
C PHE A 142 -7.39 -22.04 -1.28
N MET A 143 -6.68 -23.10 -1.68
CA MET A 143 -7.21 -24.48 -1.61
C MET A 143 -7.47 -24.94 -0.17
N GLU A 144 -6.65 -24.52 0.80
CA GLU A 144 -6.88 -24.79 2.22
C GLU A 144 -8.09 -24.00 2.75
N LEU A 145 -8.09 -22.68 2.56
CA LEU A 145 -9.13 -21.79 3.10
C LEU A 145 -10.49 -22.00 2.44
N PHE A 146 -10.53 -22.48 1.20
CA PHE A 146 -11.77 -22.85 0.52
C PHE A 146 -12.57 -23.92 1.27
N GLN A 147 -11.90 -24.81 1.99
CA GLN A 147 -12.55 -25.88 2.75
C GLN A 147 -13.15 -25.39 4.07
N TRP A 148 -12.89 -24.14 4.46
CA TRP A 148 -13.31 -23.61 5.74
C TRP A 148 -14.69 -22.97 5.64
N LYS A 149 -15.54 -23.28 6.63
CA LYS A 149 -16.85 -22.66 6.76
C LYS A 149 -16.77 -21.38 7.56
N ARG A 150 -17.69 -20.45 7.30
CA ARG A 150 -17.69 -19.13 7.94
C ARG A 150 -17.98 -19.21 9.42
N GLU A 151 -18.92 -20.06 9.81
CA GLU A 151 -19.33 -20.30 11.20
C GLU A 151 -18.20 -20.86 12.09
N ASP A 152 -17.18 -21.44 11.46
CA ASP A 152 -15.99 -21.96 12.11
C ASP A 152 -14.92 -20.89 12.32
N CYS A 153 -15.01 -19.76 11.62
CA CYS A 153 -13.99 -18.72 11.61
C CYS A 153 -14.33 -17.56 12.56
N HIS A 154 -13.39 -16.63 12.71
CA HIS A 154 -13.64 -15.38 13.43
C HIS A 154 -14.83 -14.62 12.80
N HIS A 155 -15.68 -14.03 13.64
CA HIS A 155 -16.96 -13.42 13.23
C HIS A 155 -16.80 -12.24 12.25
N ASP A 156 -15.71 -11.48 12.39
CA ASP A 156 -15.36 -10.37 11.48
C ASP A 156 -14.69 -10.84 10.17
N GLY A 157 -14.46 -12.15 10.02
CA GLY A 157 -13.63 -12.73 8.95
C GLY A 157 -12.13 -12.61 9.23
N ILE A 158 -11.33 -12.99 8.23
CA ILE A 158 -9.87 -13.06 8.30
C ILE A 158 -9.25 -12.04 7.35
N GLU A 159 -8.21 -11.35 7.80
CA GLU A 159 -7.34 -10.54 6.95
C GLU A 159 -6.24 -11.40 6.32
N ILE A 160 -6.00 -11.22 5.02
CA ILE A 160 -4.80 -11.68 4.33
C ILE A 160 -3.89 -10.49 4.03
N GLU A 161 -2.63 -10.57 4.43
CA GLU A 161 -1.57 -9.64 3.97
C GLU A 161 -0.64 -10.34 2.98
N LEU A 162 -0.40 -9.75 1.81
CA LEU A 162 0.62 -10.23 0.87
C LEU A 162 1.97 -9.57 1.19
N ILE A 163 2.97 -10.41 1.50
CA ILE A 163 4.27 -9.97 1.98
C ILE A 163 5.36 -10.42 1.00
N ALA A 164 5.89 -9.47 0.22
CA ALA A 164 7.08 -9.69 -0.60
C ALA A 164 8.23 -8.84 -0.06
N ASP A 165 8.78 -9.26 1.08
CA ASP A 165 9.83 -8.53 1.82
C ASP A 165 11.27 -8.87 1.37
N ALA A 166 11.43 -9.89 0.53
CA ALA A 166 12.70 -10.24 -0.09
C ALA A 166 13.06 -9.27 -1.23
N LYS A 167 14.18 -8.56 -1.08
CA LYS A 167 14.76 -7.72 -2.15
C LYS A 167 15.06 -8.54 -3.39
N SER A 168 14.80 -7.95 -4.57
CA SER A 168 15.25 -8.50 -5.85
C SER A 168 16.76 -8.50 -5.97
N HIS A 169 17.27 -9.17 -7.01
CA HIS A 169 18.68 -9.08 -7.39
C HIS A 169 19.11 -7.61 -7.55
N TRP A 170 18.38 -6.83 -8.34
CA TRP A 170 18.69 -5.43 -8.64
C TRP A 170 18.66 -4.53 -7.40
N GLN A 171 17.71 -4.75 -6.50
CA GLN A 171 17.63 -4.01 -5.24
C GLN A 171 18.79 -4.33 -4.30
N LYS A 172 19.30 -5.55 -4.31
CA LYS A 172 20.49 -5.94 -3.54
C LYS A 172 21.74 -5.31 -4.14
N THR A 173 21.92 -5.43 -5.45
CA THR A 173 23.07 -4.83 -6.16
C THR A 173 23.13 -3.32 -5.97
N ALA A 174 21.99 -2.62 -6.05
CA ALA A 174 21.95 -1.18 -5.79
C ALA A 174 22.31 -0.82 -4.34
N ALA A 175 21.78 -1.57 -3.36
CA ALA A 175 22.07 -1.35 -1.96
C ALA A 175 23.54 -1.64 -1.60
N GLU A 176 24.12 -2.70 -2.16
CA GLU A 176 25.54 -3.01 -2.04
C GLU A 176 26.37 -1.86 -2.59
N TYR A 177 26.04 -1.35 -3.79
CA TYR A 177 26.76 -0.23 -4.39
C TYR A 177 26.67 1.07 -3.57
N LEU A 178 25.50 1.38 -3.01
CA LEU A 178 25.32 2.57 -2.18
C LEU A 178 26.03 2.46 -0.83
N ALA A 179 26.10 1.26 -0.25
CA ALA A 179 26.80 1.01 1.02
C ALA A 179 28.32 1.23 0.92
N LEU A 180 28.85 1.23 -0.30
CA LEU A 180 30.26 1.50 -0.56
C LEU A 180 30.59 3.00 -0.48
N ASP A 181 29.62 3.92 -0.33
CA ASP A 181 29.88 5.37 -0.29
C ASP A 181 30.78 5.85 -1.44
N PRO A 182 30.38 5.60 -2.72
CA PRO A 182 31.19 6.02 -3.86
C PRO A 182 31.36 7.54 -3.80
N PRO A 183 32.61 8.06 -3.84
CA PRO A 183 32.87 9.47 -3.59
C PRO A 183 32.07 10.37 -4.52
N SER A 184 31.46 11.42 -3.95
CA SER A 184 30.79 12.45 -4.73
C SER A 184 31.81 13.24 -5.54
N ASP A 185 31.72 13.08 -6.86
CA ASP A 185 32.20 13.93 -7.96
C ASP A 185 33.66 14.41 -8.01
N ILE A 186 34.51 14.22 -7.00
CA ILE A 186 35.90 14.69 -7.04
C ILE A 186 36.84 13.75 -6.27
N GLY A 187 37.62 12.92 -6.98
CA GLY A 187 38.95 12.52 -6.50
C GLY A 187 39.25 11.04 -6.31
N ASN A 188 40.28 10.62 -7.06
CA ASN A 188 41.32 9.64 -6.74
C ASN A 188 40.93 8.25 -6.21
N GLY A 189 40.99 7.26 -7.10
CA GLY A 189 41.93 6.12 -7.10
C GLY A 189 42.14 5.20 -5.86
N ALA A 190 41.96 5.68 -4.63
CA ALA A 190 42.29 4.96 -3.41
C ALA A 190 41.12 4.12 -2.85
N PHE A 191 39.86 4.46 -3.18
CA PHE A 191 38.67 3.74 -2.74
C PHE A 191 38.56 2.32 -3.35
N TYR A 192 39.13 2.12 -4.54
CA TYR A 192 39.07 0.87 -5.30
C TYR A 192 39.69 -0.33 -4.58
N ASN A 193 40.60 -0.10 -3.63
CA ASN A 193 41.34 -1.17 -2.95
C ASN A 193 40.66 -1.66 -1.65
N SER A 194 39.63 -0.97 -1.13
CA SER A 194 38.90 -1.36 0.09
C SER A 194 37.61 -2.14 -0.17
N LEU A 195 37.24 -2.30 -1.44
CA LEU A 195 36.09 -3.08 -1.87
C LEU A 195 36.37 -4.59 -1.72
N SER A 196 35.35 -5.41 -1.43
CA SER A 196 35.50 -6.87 -1.49
C SER A 196 36.00 -7.28 -2.87
N SER A 197 36.65 -8.44 -3.01
CA SER A 197 37.25 -8.91 -4.28
C SER A 197 36.25 -8.91 -5.46
N GLU A 198 34.96 -8.99 -5.15
CA GLU A 198 33.83 -8.95 -6.08
C GLU A 198 33.39 -7.53 -6.46
N LEU A 199 33.90 -6.47 -5.81
CA LEU A 199 33.48 -5.08 -6.00
C LEU A 199 34.63 -4.18 -6.52
N GLN A 200 35.90 -4.63 -6.46
CA GLN A 200 37.08 -3.87 -6.92
C GLN A 200 37.13 -3.60 -8.43
N VAL A 201 36.32 -4.26 -9.25
CA VAL A 201 36.39 -4.22 -10.72
C VAL A 201 35.37 -3.22 -11.34
N PHE A 202 34.69 -2.42 -10.52
CA PHE A 202 33.76 -1.37 -10.97
C PHE A 202 34.48 -0.07 -11.36
N HIS A 203 34.58 0.27 -12.65
CA HIS A 203 34.83 1.65 -13.12
C HIS A 203 33.56 2.22 -13.77
N ALA A 204 32.68 2.87 -13.01
CA ALA A 204 31.51 3.57 -13.54
C ALA A 204 31.70 5.11 -13.45
N PRO A 205 31.47 5.89 -14.53
CA PRO A 205 31.57 7.34 -14.48
C PRO A 205 30.47 7.96 -13.57
N PRO A 206 30.76 9.08 -12.86
CA PRO A 206 29.94 9.56 -11.74
C PRO A 206 28.52 10.03 -12.11
N TYR A 207 28.30 10.52 -13.33
CA TYR A 207 27.12 11.34 -13.64
C TYR A 207 25.84 10.57 -14.03
N HIS A 208 25.93 9.27 -14.34
CA HIS A 208 24.77 8.48 -14.81
C HIS A 208 24.34 7.35 -13.85
N GLY A 209 25.12 7.07 -12.80
CA GLY A 209 24.86 5.95 -11.89
C GLY A 209 23.69 6.20 -10.93
N ARG A 210 23.50 7.42 -10.44
CA ARG A 210 22.56 7.69 -9.34
C ARG A 210 21.09 7.44 -9.70
N ASN A 211 20.67 7.82 -10.91
CA ASN A 211 19.30 7.53 -11.38
C ASN A 211 19.07 6.05 -11.63
N VAL A 212 20.07 5.36 -12.22
CA VAL A 212 19.99 3.92 -12.49
C VAL A 212 19.96 3.08 -11.20
N LEU A 213 20.76 3.47 -10.21
CA LEU A 213 20.75 2.86 -8.88
C LEU A 213 19.42 3.11 -8.17
N HIS A 214 18.88 4.33 -8.27
CA HIS A 214 17.57 4.65 -7.73
C HIS A 214 16.45 3.80 -8.39
N ASP A 215 16.48 3.66 -9.71
CA ASP A 215 15.53 2.81 -10.43
C ASP A 215 15.68 1.33 -10.00
N ALA A 216 16.90 0.86 -9.76
CA ALA A 216 17.17 -0.48 -9.24
C ALA A 216 16.66 -0.67 -7.80
N GLU A 217 16.77 0.33 -6.91
CA GLU A 217 16.15 0.31 -5.56
C GLU A 217 14.62 0.19 -5.63
N LEU A 218 14.03 0.78 -6.66
CA LEU A 218 12.60 0.69 -6.99
C LEU A 218 12.24 -0.57 -7.78
N ASP A 219 13.17 -1.53 -7.94
CA ASP A 219 13.00 -2.76 -8.71
C ASP A 219 12.62 -2.53 -10.18
N PHE A 220 13.10 -1.43 -10.76
CA PHE A 220 12.84 -0.98 -12.12
C PHE A 220 11.35 -1.00 -12.47
N HIS A 221 10.97 -1.82 -13.45
CA HIS A 221 9.61 -2.03 -13.91
C HIS A 221 9.14 -3.49 -13.69
N PHE A 222 9.80 -4.24 -12.80
CA PHE A 222 9.46 -5.62 -12.49
C PHE A 222 8.31 -5.71 -11.50
N TRP A 223 7.26 -6.45 -11.88
CA TRP A 223 6.08 -6.67 -11.06
C TRP A 223 5.83 -8.15 -10.88
N LEU A 224 5.44 -8.54 -9.67
CA LEU A 224 4.91 -9.87 -9.38
C LEU A 224 3.53 -10.01 -9.99
N LYS A 225 3.39 -10.99 -10.88
CA LYS A 225 2.14 -11.35 -11.55
C LYS A 225 1.75 -12.76 -11.19
N LEU A 226 0.45 -13.02 -11.21
CA LEU A 226 -0.06 -14.38 -11.18
C LEU A 226 0.25 -15.07 -12.51
N ASP A 227 0.96 -16.19 -12.41
CA ASP A 227 1.25 -17.13 -13.49
C ASP A 227 0.06 -18.09 -13.65
N VAL A 228 -1.05 -17.53 -14.14
CA VAL A 228 -2.28 -18.27 -14.42
C VAL A 228 -2.50 -18.25 -15.93
N PRO A 229 -2.80 -19.41 -16.57
CA PRO A 229 -3.12 -19.46 -17.99
C PRO A 229 -4.25 -18.50 -18.35
N ILE A 230 -4.27 -18.01 -19.59
CA ILE A 230 -5.34 -17.13 -20.08
C ILE A 230 -6.71 -17.82 -19.87
N GLY A 231 -7.63 -17.13 -19.20
CA GLY A 231 -8.95 -17.67 -18.83
C GLY A 231 -8.96 -18.64 -17.65
N GLY A 232 -7.79 -18.97 -17.09
CA GLY A 232 -7.64 -19.77 -15.89
C GLY A 232 -7.96 -19.00 -14.60
N LYS A 233 -8.18 -19.73 -13.51
CA LYS A 233 -8.37 -19.18 -12.17
C LYS A 233 -7.24 -19.61 -11.24
N LEU A 234 -6.88 -18.74 -10.29
CA LEU A 234 -5.87 -19.04 -9.26
C LEU A 234 -6.35 -20.20 -8.36
N GLY A 235 -7.64 -20.19 -8.06
CA GLY A 235 -8.30 -21.19 -7.22
C GLY A 235 -9.81 -20.93 -7.14
N PRO A 236 -10.51 -21.65 -6.26
CA PRO A 236 -11.92 -21.39 -5.97
C PRO A 236 -12.11 -20.10 -5.14
N GLU A 237 -13.36 -19.66 -5.02
CA GLU A 237 -13.73 -18.52 -4.17
C GLU A 237 -13.57 -18.84 -2.68
N VAL A 238 -12.98 -17.92 -1.91
CA VAL A 238 -12.71 -18.09 -0.48
C VAL A 238 -13.64 -17.19 0.33
N GLN A 239 -14.57 -17.79 1.06
CA GLN A 239 -15.65 -17.08 1.76
C GLN A 239 -15.23 -16.47 3.12
N VAL A 240 -14.11 -16.92 3.68
CA VAL A 240 -13.69 -16.60 5.05
C VAL A 240 -12.84 -15.32 5.14
N ILE A 241 -12.40 -14.77 4.01
CA ILE A 241 -11.54 -13.57 3.96
C ILE A 241 -12.39 -12.31 3.82
N SER A 242 -12.15 -11.35 4.72
CA SER A 242 -12.85 -10.07 4.76
C SER A 242 -11.94 -8.87 4.51
N SER A 243 -10.61 -9.05 4.56
CA SER A 243 -9.65 -7.99 4.29
C SER A 243 -8.45 -8.48 3.49
N LEU A 244 -7.97 -7.62 2.58
CA LEU A 244 -6.74 -7.82 1.80
C LEU A 244 -5.82 -6.64 2.04
N SER A 245 -4.57 -6.91 2.40
CA SER A 245 -3.56 -5.89 2.66
C SER A 245 -2.23 -6.15 1.94
N ILE A 246 -1.57 -5.07 1.54
CA ILE A 246 -0.20 -5.04 1.01
C ILE A 246 0.46 -3.82 1.66
N LEU A 247 1.32 -4.03 2.67
CA LEU A 247 1.81 -2.95 3.54
C LEU A 247 3.29 -2.62 3.28
N ARG A 248 3.82 -1.59 3.97
CA ARG A 248 5.18 -1.05 3.82
C ARG A 248 6.31 -2.08 3.80
N ARG A 249 6.16 -3.18 4.55
CA ARG A 249 7.17 -4.25 4.62
C ARG A 249 7.40 -4.96 3.28
N THR A 250 6.43 -4.88 2.36
CA THR A 250 6.57 -5.37 1.00
C THR A 250 7.48 -4.42 0.20
N VAL A 251 8.57 -4.97 -0.32
CA VAL A 251 9.59 -4.23 -1.09
C VAL A 251 9.52 -4.45 -2.59
N ARG A 252 8.70 -5.43 -3.03
CA ARG A 252 8.45 -5.75 -4.45
C ARG A 252 7.13 -5.13 -4.92
N HIS A 253 6.99 -4.92 -6.23
CA HIS A 253 5.74 -4.44 -6.82
C HIS A 253 4.81 -5.60 -7.15
N PHE A 254 3.51 -5.41 -6.95
CA PHE A 254 2.46 -6.32 -7.42
C PHE A 254 1.73 -5.70 -8.61
N ASP A 255 1.43 -6.51 -9.63
CA ASP A 255 0.59 -6.07 -10.74
C ASP A 255 -0.87 -5.91 -10.25
N PRO A 256 -1.52 -4.74 -10.42
CA PRO A 256 -2.89 -4.55 -9.96
C PRO A 256 -3.91 -5.49 -10.60
N GLU A 257 -3.66 -6.00 -11.80
CA GLU A 257 -4.50 -7.02 -12.45
C GLU A 257 -4.45 -8.34 -11.68
N SER A 258 -3.27 -8.71 -11.18
CA SER A 258 -3.12 -9.89 -10.32
C SER A 258 -3.85 -9.70 -8.99
N ILE A 259 -3.80 -8.51 -8.41
CA ILE A 259 -4.58 -8.19 -7.20
C ILE A 259 -6.09 -8.18 -7.50
N ALA A 260 -6.51 -7.72 -8.68
CA ALA A 260 -7.91 -7.79 -9.13
C ALA A 260 -8.41 -9.23 -9.18
N HIS A 261 -7.59 -10.14 -9.72
CA HIS A 261 -7.90 -11.56 -9.78
C HIS A 261 -7.95 -12.22 -8.40
N ILE A 262 -7.10 -11.80 -7.45
CA ILE A 262 -7.20 -12.23 -6.06
C ILE A 262 -8.51 -11.73 -5.45
N ALA A 263 -8.81 -10.43 -5.57
CA ALA A 263 -10.00 -9.82 -5.00
C ALA A 263 -11.30 -10.43 -5.54
N SER A 264 -11.34 -10.81 -6.83
CA SER A 264 -12.52 -11.45 -7.44
C SER A 264 -12.83 -12.84 -6.86
N LEU A 265 -11.84 -13.48 -6.23
CA LEU A 265 -12.01 -14.76 -5.52
C LEU A 265 -12.38 -14.56 -4.04
N LEU A 266 -12.54 -13.33 -3.56
CA LEU A 266 -12.87 -12.99 -2.18
C LEU A 266 -14.24 -12.31 -2.11
N PRO A 267 -15.35 -13.05 -2.26
CA PRO A 267 -16.69 -12.46 -2.37
C PRO A 267 -17.13 -11.67 -1.12
N ARG A 268 -16.51 -11.93 0.03
CA ARG A 268 -16.78 -11.25 1.30
C ARG A 268 -15.77 -10.16 1.65
N LEU A 269 -14.92 -9.76 0.70
CA LEU A 269 -13.96 -8.70 0.89
C LEU A 269 -14.67 -7.38 1.24
N ARG A 270 -14.29 -6.77 2.36
CA ARG A 270 -14.82 -5.50 2.86
C ARG A 270 -13.76 -4.41 2.94
N THR A 271 -12.50 -4.79 3.09
CA THR A 271 -11.40 -3.84 3.31
C THR A 271 -10.21 -4.14 2.41
N LEU A 272 -9.78 -3.15 1.63
CA LEU A 272 -8.54 -3.18 0.86
C LEU A 272 -7.57 -2.14 1.41
N ARG A 273 -6.34 -2.56 1.76
CA ARG A 273 -5.24 -1.67 2.13
C ARG A 273 -4.02 -1.92 1.27
N TRP A 274 -3.56 -0.93 0.52
CA TRP A 274 -2.38 -1.07 -0.33
C TRP A 274 -1.45 0.14 -0.20
N GLU A 275 -0.27 -0.09 0.36
CA GLU A 275 0.83 0.88 0.41
C GLU A 275 1.76 0.68 -0.79
N VAL A 276 1.46 1.39 -1.88
CA VAL A 276 2.10 1.31 -3.19
C VAL A 276 3.48 1.97 -3.16
N ARG A 277 4.52 1.23 -3.56
CA ARG A 277 5.86 1.81 -3.76
C ARG A 277 5.88 2.72 -4.98
N PRO A 278 6.70 3.78 -4.99
CA PRO A 278 6.82 4.64 -6.17
C PRO A 278 7.44 3.87 -7.33
N HIS A 279 7.13 4.34 -8.54
CA HIS A 279 7.60 3.74 -9.77
C HIS A 279 8.86 4.46 -10.27
N ALA A 280 9.83 3.68 -10.76
CA ALA A 280 11.05 4.21 -11.38
C ALA A 280 10.74 5.07 -12.62
N HIS A 281 9.71 4.70 -13.38
CA HIS A 281 9.39 5.33 -14.66
C HIS A 281 7.89 5.65 -14.81
N TRP A 282 7.58 6.76 -15.49
CA TRP A 282 6.20 7.24 -15.70
C TRP A 282 5.35 6.24 -16.49
N GLU A 283 5.93 5.49 -17.43
CA GLU A 283 5.19 4.43 -18.16
C GLU A 283 4.70 3.33 -17.22
N THR A 284 5.52 2.99 -16.23
CA THR A 284 5.18 2.00 -15.20
C THR A 284 4.07 2.54 -14.30
N GLU A 285 4.13 3.83 -13.93
CA GLU A 285 3.04 4.51 -13.23
C GLU A 285 1.74 4.51 -14.07
N HIS A 286 1.81 4.80 -15.37
CA HIS A 286 0.65 4.80 -16.25
C HIS A 286 0.05 3.38 -16.40
N LYS A 287 0.90 2.37 -16.60
CA LYS A 287 0.48 0.97 -16.60
C LYS A 287 -0.19 0.60 -15.28
N PHE A 288 0.35 1.06 -14.15
CA PHE A 288 -0.21 0.78 -12.83
C PHE A 288 -1.63 1.36 -12.72
N HIS A 289 -1.82 2.62 -13.10
CA HIS A 289 -3.15 3.24 -13.07
C HIS A 289 -4.15 2.55 -14.00
N ARG A 290 -3.72 2.11 -15.19
CA ARG A 290 -4.55 1.33 -16.12
C ARG A 290 -5.02 0.02 -15.48
N HIS A 291 -4.09 -0.76 -14.93
CA HIS A 291 -4.42 -2.05 -14.31
C HIS A 291 -5.20 -1.86 -13.01
N LEU A 292 -4.97 -0.75 -12.28
CA LEU A 292 -5.71 -0.41 -11.08
C LEU A 292 -7.21 -0.23 -11.37
N GLN A 293 -7.59 0.23 -12.57
CA GLN A 293 -9.01 0.25 -12.97
C GLN A 293 -9.65 -1.14 -12.97
N LEU A 294 -8.91 -2.18 -13.35
CA LEU A 294 -9.38 -3.56 -13.33
C LEU A 294 -9.61 -4.00 -11.89
N LEU A 295 -8.66 -3.70 -10.98
CA LEU A 295 -8.83 -3.97 -9.55
C LEU A 295 -10.06 -3.29 -9.00
N LEU A 296 -10.21 -1.97 -9.19
CA LEU A 296 -11.36 -1.23 -8.68
C LEU A 296 -12.69 -1.78 -9.21
N SER A 297 -12.70 -2.29 -10.45
CA SER A 297 -13.87 -2.92 -11.06
C SER A 297 -14.17 -4.32 -10.49
N ALA A 298 -13.16 -5.03 -10.00
CA ALA A 298 -13.26 -6.38 -9.45
C ALA A 298 -13.56 -6.41 -7.94
N LEU A 299 -13.55 -5.25 -7.28
CA LEU A 299 -13.88 -5.16 -5.85
C LEU A 299 -15.34 -5.55 -5.59
N SER A 300 -15.58 -6.12 -4.41
CA SER A 300 -16.94 -6.50 -3.99
C SER A 300 -17.85 -5.27 -3.85
N PRO A 301 -19.15 -5.36 -4.20
CA PRO A 301 -20.11 -4.31 -3.89
C PRO A 301 -20.24 -4.02 -2.38
N ASP A 302 -19.95 -5.02 -1.54
CA ASP A 302 -20.03 -4.97 -0.08
C ASP A 302 -18.81 -4.28 0.59
N MET A 303 -17.93 -3.66 -0.20
CA MET A 303 -16.75 -2.96 0.31
C MET A 303 -17.14 -1.82 1.25
N ASP A 304 -16.47 -1.78 2.41
CA ASP A 304 -16.62 -0.76 3.45
C ASP A 304 -15.46 0.24 3.42
N LYS A 305 -14.23 -0.26 3.19
CA LYS A 305 -13.01 0.55 3.28
C LYS A 305 -12.05 0.29 2.12
N VAL A 306 -11.58 1.36 1.48
CA VAL A 306 -10.50 1.30 0.49
C VAL A 306 -9.43 2.32 0.87
N ARG A 307 -8.21 1.81 1.04
CA ARG A 307 -7.02 2.61 1.28
C ARG A 307 -5.93 2.24 0.28
N ILE A 308 -5.56 3.18 -0.58
CA ILE A 308 -4.41 3.07 -1.48
C ILE A 308 -3.50 4.25 -1.20
N GLN A 309 -2.30 3.98 -0.73
CA GLN A 309 -1.36 5.00 -0.28
C GLN A 309 -0.03 4.85 -1.01
N GLN A 310 0.45 5.91 -1.65
CA GLN A 310 1.80 5.94 -2.17
C GLN A 310 2.82 6.11 -1.03
N GLN A 311 3.83 5.26 -0.99
CA GLN A 311 4.93 5.39 -0.03
C GLN A 311 5.77 6.64 -0.36
N PRO A 312 6.20 7.41 0.67
CA PRO A 312 7.00 8.60 0.46
C PRO A 312 8.41 8.22 0.01
N ILE A 313 8.72 8.45 -1.26
CA ILE A 313 10.10 8.51 -1.77
C ILE A 313 10.17 9.69 -2.74
N SER A 314 11.27 10.43 -2.67
CA SER A 314 11.63 11.46 -3.62
C SER A 314 11.57 10.89 -5.04
N LYS A 315 10.65 11.39 -5.88
CA LYS A 315 10.77 11.16 -7.33
C LYS A 315 12.16 11.63 -7.75
N PRO A 316 12.88 10.92 -8.64
CA PRO A 316 14.13 11.43 -9.14
C PRO A 316 13.86 12.77 -9.86
N PRO A 317 14.74 13.77 -9.71
CA PRO A 317 14.51 15.17 -10.12
C PRO A 317 14.29 15.39 -11.62
N VAL A 318 14.41 14.35 -12.45
CA VAL A 318 14.34 14.42 -13.93
C VAL A 318 13.33 13.42 -14.50
N SER A 319 12.43 12.85 -13.71
CA SER A 319 11.36 12.03 -14.26
C SER A 319 10.50 12.88 -15.21
N PRO A 320 10.26 12.45 -16.47
CA PRO A 320 9.31 13.10 -17.35
C PRO A 320 7.97 13.27 -16.61
N GLY A 321 7.36 14.44 -16.76
CA GLY A 321 6.07 14.74 -16.14
C GLY A 321 5.03 13.65 -16.48
N PRO A 322 4.05 13.41 -15.60
CA PRO A 322 3.00 12.45 -15.88
C PRO A 322 2.32 12.80 -17.20
N SER A 323 2.08 11.79 -18.05
CA SER A 323 1.17 11.91 -19.19
C SER A 323 -0.15 12.55 -18.72
N GLU A 324 -0.61 13.58 -19.44
CA GLU A 324 -1.70 14.48 -19.05
C GLU A 324 -3.07 13.80 -18.79
N GLN A 325 -3.20 12.49 -18.98
CA GLN A 325 -4.44 11.75 -18.78
C GLN A 325 -4.21 10.47 -17.99
N LEU A 326 -4.15 10.59 -16.66
CA LEU A 326 -4.39 9.45 -15.80
C LEU A 326 -5.87 9.04 -15.88
N PRO A 327 -6.15 7.73 -15.99
CA PRO A 327 -7.51 7.26 -16.20
C PRO A 327 -8.39 7.53 -14.96
N GLY A 328 -9.69 7.73 -15.17
CA GLY A 328 -10.62 8.10 -14.09
C GLY A 328 -10.81 6.97 -13.06
N LEU A 329 -10.01 6.98 -11.99
CA LEU A 329 -10.08 5.99 -10.90
C LEU A 329 -11.32 6.18 -10.01
N GLY A 330 -11.64 7.43 -9.70
CA GLY A 330 -12.75 7.79 -8.81
C GLY A 330 -14.10 7.20 -9.23
N PRO A 331 -14.60 7.50 -10.44
CA PRO A 331 -15.87 6.97 -10.90
C PRO A 331 -15.96 5.44 -10.89
N ARG A 332 -14.86 4.74 -11.21
CA ARG A 332 -14.82 3.27 -11.22
C ARG A 332 -15.00 2.71 -9.80
N LEU A 333 -14.23 3.20 -8.83
CA LEU A 333 -14.37 2.79 -7.43
C LEU A 333 -15.79 3.03 -6.90
N ILE A 334 -16.35 4.22 -7.14
CA ILE A 334 -17.65 4.61 -6.62
C ILE A 334 -18.78 3.74 -7.20
N LEU A 335 -18.71 3.43 -8.50
CA LEU A 335 -19.72 2.61 -9.17
C LEU A 335 -19.64 1.13 -8.75
N SER A 336 -18.44 0.62 -8.52
CA SER A 336 -18.23 -0.77 -8.10
C SER A 336 -18.56 -0.99 -6.61
N CYS A 337 -18.44 0.05 -5.77
CA CYS A 337 -18.58 -0.06 -4.32
C CYS A 337 -19.58 0.97 -3.76
N PRO A 338 -20.90 0.74 -3.91
CA PRO A 338 -21.94 1.72 -3.52
C PRO A 338 -22.09 1.92 -2.01
N PHE A 339 -21.60 0.99 -1.19
CA PHE A 339 -21.72 1.02 0.27
C PHE A 339 -20.48 1.52 0.99
N LEU A 340 -19.48 2.00 0.25
CA LEU A 340 -18.19 2.41 0.78
C LEU A 340 -18.36 3.51 1.84
N ALA A 341 -17.81 3.29 3.03
CA ALA A 341 -17.84 4.26 4.12
C ALA A 341 -16.55 5.09 4.16
N ASN A 342 -15.39 4.46 3.94
CA ASN A 342 -14.09 5.09 4.12
C ASN A 342 -13.22 4.97 2.85
N ILE A 343 -12.77 6.13 2.36
CA ILE A 343 -11.96 6.25 1.15
C ILE A 343 -10.67 6.98 1.51
N TYR A 344 -9.53 6.32 1.28
CA TYR A 344 -8.22 6.93 1.35
C TYR A 344 -7.46 6.64 0.06
N LEU A 345 -7.20 7.66 -0.76
CA LEU A 345 -6.47 7.55 -2.02
C LEU A 345 -5.35 8.59 -2.04
N ASP A 346 -4.16 8.21 -1.56
CA ASP A 346 -2.93 8.98 -1.78
C ASP A 346 -2.24 8.50 -3.06
N ILE A 347 -3.01 8.54 -4.14
CA ILE A 347 -2.61 8.34 -5.53
C ILE A 347 -3.27 9.46 -6.35
N SER A 348 -2.73 9.83 -7.51
CA SER A 348 -3.28 10.94 -8.29
C SER A 348 -4.70 10.63 -8.77
N VAL A 349 -5.70 11.37 -8.29
CA VAL A 349 -7.09 11.23 -8.73
C VAL A 349 -7.58 12.53 -9.37
N ASP A 350 -8.37 12.41 -10.44
CA ASP A 350 -9.16 13.53 -10.98
C ASP A 350 -10.35 13.79 -10.05
N VAL A 351 -10.17 14.74 -9.13
CA VAL A 351 -11.14 14.99 -8.05
C VAL A 351 -12.42 15.66 -8.57
N ALA A 352 -12.36 16.39 -9.68
CA ALA A 352 -13.56 16.90 -10.35
C ALA A 352 -14.44 15.74 -10.87
N LYS A 353 -13.84 14.73 -11.52
CA LYS A 353 -14.57 13.51 -11.93
C LYS A 353 -15.01 12.67 -10.74
N PHE A 354 -14.23 12.62 -9.67
CA PHE A 354 -14.60 11.91 -8.44
C PHE A 354 -15.91 12.47 -7.86
N PHE A 355 -16.00 13.79 -7.66
CA PHE A 355 -17.17 14.44 -7.07
C PHE A 355 -18.34 14.68 -8.04
N SER A 356 -18.15 14.50 -9.36
CA SER A 356 -19.27 14.49 -10.30
C SER A 356 -20.26 13.36 -9.99
N MET A 357 -19.77 12.27 -9.37
CA MET A 357 -20.51 11.09 -8.93
C MET A 357 -21.18 11.23 -7.56
N ARG A 358 -21.33 12.45 -7.03
CA ARG A 358 -21.88 12.75 -5.68
C ARG A 358 -23.18 12.03 -5.32
N LYS A 359 -24.04 11.70 -6.30
CA LYS A 359 -25.28 10.93 -6.08
C LYS A 359 -25.04 9.52 -5.53
N TYR A 360 -23.86 8.96 -5.76
CA TYR A 360 -23.45 7.62 -5.33
C TYR A 360 -22.61 7.64 -4.05
N LEU A 361 -22.23 8.81 -3.55
CA LEU A 361 -21.40 8.98 -2.35
C LEU A 361 -22.23 9.09 -1.05
N GLN A 362 -23.46 8.58 -1.03
CA GLN A 362 -24.41 8.77 0.09
C GLN A 362 -24.01 8.01 1.36
N SER A 363 -23.30 6.89 1.20
CA SER A 363 -22.84 6.03 2.30
C SER A 363 -21.53 6.49 2.93
N VAL A 364 -20.80 7.36 2.24
CA VAL A 364 -19.42 7.73 2.56
C VAL A 364 -19.38 8.62 3.80
N GLN A 365 -18.52 8.25 4.74
CA GLN A 365 -18.29 8.94 6.01
C GLN A 365 -16.96 9.68 6.03
N ASN A 366 -15.89 9.09 5.47
CA ASN A 366 -14.56 9.67 5.50
C ASN A 366 -13.91 9.60 4.11
N VAL A 367 -13.39 10.72 3.63
CA VAL A 367 -12.68 10.81 2.35
C VAL A 367 -11.36 11.51 2.53
N CYS A 368 -10.27 10.90 2.08
CA CYS A 368 -8.97 11.55 1.92
C CYS A 368 -8.45 11.24 0.51
N VAL A 369 -8.25 12.27 -0.32
CA VAL A 369 -7.83 12.08 -1.71
C VAL A 369 -6.73 13.05 -2.10
N ARG A 370 -5.68 12.53 -2.75
CA ARG A 370 -4.69 13.32 -3.45
C ARG A 370 -5.19 13.63 -4.85
N THR A 371 -5.27 14.90 -5.21
CA THR A 371 -5.65 15.28 -6.58
C THR A 371 -4.44 15.31 -7.52
N SER A 372 -4.67 15.03 -8.81
CA SER A 372 -3.72 15.30 -9.89
C SER A 372 -3.82 16.74 -10.42
N GLN A 373 -4.97 17.39 -10.23
CA GLN A 373 -5.19 18.79 -10.62
C GLN A 373 -4.55 19.71 -9.58
N ALA A 374 -3.97 20.83 -9.98
CA ALA A 374 -3.68 21.90 -9.02
C ALA A 374 -4.96 22.23 -8.25
N LEU A 375 -4.97 22.04 -6.92
CA LEU A 375 -6.19 22.24 -6.14
C LEU A 375 -6.66 23.68 -6.22
N LEU A 376 -5.70 24.59 -6.20
CA LEU A 376 -5.90 26.00 -6.36
C LEU A 376 -4.73 26.44 -7.24
N ASP A 377 -5.01 26.86 -8.47
CA ASP A 377 -4.01 27.57 -9.27
C ASP A 377 -3.69 28.91 -8.60
N GLU A 378 -2.52 29.48 -8.94
CA GLU A 378 -2.17 30.88 -8.63
C GLU A 378 -3.22 31.86 -9.20
N VAL A 379 -4.06 31.41 -10.14
CA VAL A 379 -5.17 32.16 -10.74
C VAL A 379 -6.43 32.03 -9.87
N PRO A 380 -6.90 33.10 -9.18
CA PRO A 380 -7.94 33.00 -8.14
C PRO A 380 -9.31 32.49 -8.60
N ASN A 381 -9.64 32.62 -9.89
CA ASN A 381 -10.97 32.30 -10.42
C ASN A 381 -11.22 30.80 -10.57
N THR A 382 -10.25 30.05 -11.10
CA THR A 382 -10.35 28.59 -11.28
C THR A 382 -10.37 27.86 -9.94
N SER A 383 -9.54 28.35 -9.00
CA SER A 383 -9.42 27.84 -7.64
C SER A 383 -10.72 27.93 -6.84
N ASN A 384 -11.43 29.06 -6.92
CA ASN A 384 -12.73 29.23 -6.27
C ASN A 384 -13.83 28.35 -6.89
N GLN A 385 -13.78 28.08 -8.20
CA GLN A 385 -14.74 27.18 -8.85
C GLN A 385 -14.57 25.72 -8.38
N LEU A 386 -13.33 25.23 -8.29
CA LEU A 386 -13.03 23.87 -7.80
C LEU A 386 -13.42 23.75 -6.33
N PHE A 387 -12.96 24.69 -5.48
CA PHE A 387 -13.25 24.68 -4.05
C PHE A 387 -14.76 24.80 -3.76
N GLY A 388 -15.47 25.67 -4.48
CA GLY A 388 -16.93 25.77 -4.39
C GLY A 388 -17.63 24.52 -4.92
N GLY A 389 -17.04 23.84 -5.91
CA GLY A 389 -17.48 22.53 -6.39
C GLY A 389 -17.46 21.46 -5.32
N PHE A 390 -16.41 21.44 -4.48
CA PHE A 390 -16.34 20.52 -3.32
C PHE A 390 -17.45 20.82 -2.31
N GLY A 391 -17.66 22.08 -1.94
CA GLY A 391 -18.77 22.46 -1.05
C GLY A 391 -20.13 22.01 -1.57
N ARG A 392 -20.39 22.15 -2.89
CA ARG A 392 -21.61 21.64 -3.52
C ARG A 392 -21.71 20.11 -3.42
N ALA A 393 -20.61 19.38 -3.64
CA ALA A 393 -20.61 17.93 -3.52
C ALA A 393 -20.87 17.46 -2.08
N VAL A 394 -20.17 18.03 -1.10
CA VAL A 394 -20.34 17.72 0.33
C VAL A 394 -21.77 18.00 0.80
N SER A 395 -22.41 19.06 0.31
CA SER A 395 -23.81 19.37 0.64
C SER A 395 -24.82 18.29 0.22
N THR A 396 -24.39 17.33 -0.61
CA THR A 396 -25.19 16.20 -1.05
C THR A 396 -24.74 14.87 -0.45
N MET A 397 -23.80 14.87 0.50
CA MET A 397 -23.24 13.68 1.15
C MET A 397 -23.64 13.64 2.64
N PRO A 398 -24.83 13.11 2.98
CA PRO A 398 -25.44 13.29 4.30
C PRO A 398 -24.70 12.59 5.44
N LYS A 399 -23.90 11.55 5.15
CA LYS A 399 -23.14 10.79 6.16
C LYS A 399 -21.69 11.27 6.31
N LEU A 400 -21.25 12.25 5.50
CA LEU A 400 -19.85 12.68 5.50
C LEU A 400 -19.51 13.38 6.82
N LYS A 401 -18.54 12.82 7.54
CA LYS A 401 -18.00 13.34 8.79
C LYS A 401 -16.67 14.06 8.57
N ALA A 402 -15.87 13.58 7.63
CA ALA A 402 -14.56 14.16 7.36
C ALA A 402 -14.17 14.07 5.88
N LEU A 403 -13.60 15.15 5.36
CA LEU A 403 -13.03 15.25 4.02
C LEU A 403 -11.67 15.91 4.10
N CYS A 404 -10.69 15.31 3.43
CA CYS A 404 -9.38 15.88 3.17
C CYS A 404 -9.09 15.76 1.67
N VAL A 405 -8.84 16.89 1.02
CA VAL A 405 -8.37 16.94 -0.37
C VAL A 405 -7.04 17.68 -0.38
N PHE A 406 -5.99 17.05 -0.89
CA PHE A 406 -4.67 17.67 -0.89
C PHE A 406 -3.94 17.52 -2.23
N ASN A 407 -3.03 18.45 -2.48
CA ASN A 407 -2.05 18.40 -3.55
C ASN A 407 -0.70 18.90 -3.01
N LYS A 408 0.37 18.22 -3.39
CA LYS A 408 1.74 18.62 -3.10
C LYS A 408 2.60 18.33 -4.33
N ASN A 409 3.38 19.32 -4.73
CA ASN A 409 4.53 19.12 -5.62
C ASN A 409 5.79 19.62 -4.89
N ASP A 410 6.86 19.87 -5.64
CA ASP A 410 8.16 20.24 -5.06
C ASP A 410 8.22 21.67 -4.50
N SER A 411 7.33 22.57 -4.95
CA SER A 411 7.36 24.00 -4.60
C SER A 411 6.10 24.50 -3.91
N VAL A 412 4.96 23.86 -4.16
CA VAL A 412 3.64 24.28 -3.68
C VAL A 412 2.87 23.12 -3.06
N ALA A 413 2.16 23.42 -1.98
CA ALA A 413 1.29 22.48 -1.28
C ALA A 413 -0.01 23.16 -0.84
N CYS A 414 -1.12 22.44 -0.97
CA CYS A 414 -2.43 22.85 -0.49
C CYS A 414 -3.19 21.65 0.09
N VAL A 415 -3.91 21.90 1.18
CA VAL A 415 -4.89 20.97 1.75
C VAL A 415 -6.18 21.71 2.08
N ILE A 416 -7.29 21.05 1.73
CA ILE A 416 -8.65 21.47 2.06
C ILE A 416 -9.24 20.40 2.97
N GLU A 417 -9.74 20.83 4.11
CA GLU A 417 -10.32 19.98 5.14
C GLU A 417 -11.74 20.42 5.42
N TYR A 418 -12.59 19.44 5.65
CA TYR A 418 -13.92 19.63 6.20
C TYR A 418 -14.14 18.58 7.28
N ARG A 419 -14.60 19.02 8.45
CA ARG A 419 -14.89 18.14 9.58
C ARG A 419 -16.22 18.54 10.21
N VAL A 420 -17.03 17.54 10.52
CA VAL A 420 -18.25 17.71 11.32
C VAL A 420 -17.88 17.54 12.79
N GLU A 421 -18.18 18.54 13.61
CA GLU A 421 -17.98 18.53 15.05
C GLU A 421 -19.31 18.48 15.80
N SER A 422 -19.27 18.28 17.13
CA SER A 422 -20.48 18.19 17.96
C SER A 422 -21.35 19.46 17.90
N LYS A 423 -20.72 20.64 17.77
CA LYS A 423 -21.37 21.95 17.80
C LYS A 423 -21.53 22.62 16.42
N GLY A 424 -20.98 22.03 15.35
CA GLY A 424 -20.99 22.67 14.04
C GLY A 424 -20.15 21.92 13.02
N PHE A 425 -19.50 22.67 12.14
CA PHE A 425 -18.56 22.13 11.17
C PHE A 425 -17.40 23.11 11.03
N GLU A 426 -16.25 22.56 10.65
CA GLU A 426 -15.04 23.29 10.38
C GLU A 426 -14.67 23.10 8.92
N VAL A 427 -14.33 24.20 8.24
CA VAL A 427 -13.68 24.15 6.91
C VAL A 427 -12.38 24.89 7.00
N VAL A 428 -11.32 24.17 6.66
CA VAL A 428 -9.95 24.67 6.73
C VAL A 428 -9.30 24.58 5.36
N ALA A 429 -8.70 25.66 4.89
CA ALA A 429 -7.89 25.66 3.67
C ALA A 429 -6.49 26.17 4.00
N HIS A 430 -5.50 25.29 3.89
CA HIS A 430 -4.09 25.61 4.12
C HIS A 430 -3.35 25.62 2.79
N CYS A 431 -2.74 26.75 2.44
CA CYS A 431 -2.04 26.93 1.17
C CYS A 431 -0.65 27.52 1.40
N SER A 432 0.31 27.14 0.55
CA SER A 432 1.65 27.75 0.57
C SER A 432 1.73 29.09 -0.18
N TRP A 433 0.59 29.62 -0.63
CA TRP A 433 0.42 30.89 -1.34
C TRP A 433 -0.82 31.64 -0.81
N PRO A 434 -0.94 32.95 -1.06
CA PRO A 434 -2.16 33.71 -0.74
C PRO A 434 -3.37 33.18 -1.52
N PHE A 435 -4.46 32.85 -0.84
CA PHE A 435 -5.69 32.40 -1.48
C PHE A 435 -6.92 33.10 -0.88
N GLU A 436 -7.63 33.89 -1.69
CA GLU A 436 -8.85 34.54 -1.25
C GLU A 436 -10.10 33.73 -1.65
N VAL A 437 -10.90 33.36 -0.64
CA VAL A 437 -12.15 32.63 -0.84
C VAL A 437 -13.31 33.59 -1.09
N LYS A 438 -13.90 33.53 -2.28
CA LYS A 438 -15.06 34.35 -2.67
C LYS A 438 -16.30 34.03 -1.84
N SER A 439 -17.20 35.01 -1.72
CA SER A 439 -18.46 34.89 -0.97
C SER A 439 -19.34 33.74 -1.45
N ASP A 440 -19.44 33.52 -2.76
CA ASP A 440 -20.23 32.43 -3.35
C ASP A 440 -19.68 31.05 -2.96
N THR A 441 -18.35 30.91 -2.93
CA THR A 441 -17.67 29.69 -2.47
C THR A 441 -18.00 29.41 -1.01
N LYS A 442 -17.90 30.43 -0.14
CA LYS A 442 -18.28 30.32 1.29
C LYS A 442 -19.75 29.90 1.43
N ALA A 443 -20.65 30.44 0.60
CA ALA A 443 -22.08 30.10 0.65
C ALA A 443 -22.34 28.60 0.35
N HIS A 444 -21.62 28.01 -0.61
CA HIS A 444 -21.74 26.58 -0.92
C HIS A 444 -21.37 25.67 0.26
N TRP A 445 -20.32 26.01 0.99
CA TRP A 445 -19.89 25.25 2.16
C TRP A 445 -20.73 25.50 3.41
N ARG A 446 -21.27 26.72 3.60
CA ARG A 446 -22.28 26.95 4.65
C ARG A 446 -23.50 26.05 4.45
N LYS A 447 -23.94 25.89 3.20
CA LYS A 447 -25.00 24.93 2.87
C LYS A 447 -24.59 23.48 3.19
N ALA A 448 -23.32 23.14 2.98
CA ALA A 448 -22.80 21.80 3.25
C ALA A 448 -22.81 21.42 4.73
N GLY A 449 -22.57 22.38 5.63
CA GLY A 449 -22.60 22.19 7.08
C GLY A 449 -23.98 21.91 7.69
N GLY A 450 -25.07 22.04 6.93
CA GLY A 450 -26.40 21.55 7.30
C GLY A 450 -27.07 22.21 8.52
N ARG A 451 -26.45 23.20 9.16
CA ARG A 451 -27.00 23.94 10.29
C ARG A 451 -26.86 25.44 10.10
N PRO A 452 -27.90 26.23 10.36
CA PRO A 452 -27.74 27.65 10.66
C PRO A 452 -27.18 27.76 12.08
N SER A 453 -25.89 27.43 12.27
CA SER A 453 -25.18 27.73 13.51
C SER A 453 -24.38 29.00 13.32
N ASP A 454 -24.50 29.93 14.27
CA ASP A 454 -23.64 31.14 14.34
C ASP A 454 -22.14 30.79 14.51
N GLU A 455 -21.83 29.57 14.94
CA GLU A 455 -20.46 29.04 15.06
C GLU A 455 -20.09 28.13 13.88
N SER A 456 -19.96 28.69 12.68
CA SER A 456 -19.22 28.02 11.58
C SER A 456 -17.76 28.48 11.63
N TYR A 457 -16.85 27.55 11.88
CA TYR A 457 -15.42 27.87 11.97
C TYR A 457 -14.79 27.79 10.59
N TRP A 458 -14.36 28.95 10.10
CA TRP A 458 -13.70 29.13 8.82
C TRP A 458 -12.27 29.57 9.05
N LEU A 459 -11.32 28.69 8.77
CA LEU A 459 -9.90 28.99 8.90
C LEU A 459 -9.22 28.93 7.53
N LEU A 460 -8.68 30.07 7.13
CA LEU A 460 -7.77 30.17 6.00
C LEU A 460 -6.39 30.45 6.57
N LEU A 461 -5.49 29.46 6.48
CA LEU A 461 -4.11 29.65 6.92
C LEU A 461 -3.19 29.71 5.70
N GLN A 462 -2.53 30.85 5.54
CA GLN A 462 -1.38 30.97 4.66
C GLN A 462 -0.13 30.63 5.47
N ASN A 463 0.63 29.64 5.02
CA ASN A 463 1.77 29.10 5.75
C ASN A 463 2.93 28.83 4.80
N SER A 464 4.14 28.62 5.33
CA SER A 464 5.26 28.15 4.51
C SER A 464 4.96 26.75 3.94
N TYR A 465 5.56 26.41 2.78
CA TYR A 465 5.45 25.08 2.19
C TYR A 465 5.70 23.94 3.20
N ASN A 466 6.73 24.09 4.03
CA ASN A 466 7.08 23.09 5.05
C ASN A 466 6.02 22.95 6.15
N ALA A 467 5.33 24.04 6.50
CA ALA A 467 4.22 23.98 7.45
C ALA A 467 3.00 23.28 6.83
N VAL A 468 2.61 23.63 5.60
CA VAL A 468 1.49 22.96 4.90
C VAL A 468 1.78 21.47 4.65
N LYS A 469 3.03 21.13 4.30
CA LYS A 469 3.46 19.73 4.14
C LYS A 469 3.33 18.92 5.43
N ARG A 470 3.67 19.51 6.58
CA ARG A 470 3.49 18.86 7.90
C ARG A 470 2.01 18.63 8.19
N GLU A 471 1.15 19.60 7.86
CA GLU A 471 -0.30 19.43 8.02
C GLU A 471 -0.82 18.28 7.16
N ILE A 472 -0.46 18.25 5.86
CA ILE A 472 -0.84 17.14 4.97
C ILE A 472 -0.44 15.80 5.59
N ILE A 473 0.78 15.67 6.13
CA ILE A 473 1.24 14.43 6.77
C ILE A 473 0.38 14.08 8.00
N SER A 474 0.05 15.06 8.84
CA SER A 474 -0.82 14.88 10.01
C SER A 474 -2.19 14.35 9.60
N GLN A 475 -2.81 14.98 8.60
CA GLN A 475 -4.13 14.58 8.11
C GLN A 475 -4.11 13.23 7.41
N GLN A 476 -3.05 12.95 6.65
CA GLN A 476 -2.81 11.64 6.05
C GLN A 476 -2.76 10.56 7.14
N GLN A 477 -2.03 10.77 8.24
CA GLN A 477 -1.96 9.84 9.36
C GLN A 477 -3.31 9.65 10.06
N TRP A 478 -4.03 10.74 10.30
CA TRP A 478 -5.34 10.66 10.94
C TRP A 478 -6.36 9.92 10.07
N HIS A 479 -6.56 10.32 8.82
CA HIS A 479 -7.48 9.62 7.91
C HIS A 479 -7.07 8.18 7.63
N SER A 480 -5.76 7.92 7.58
CA SER A 480 -5.19 6.58 7.48
C SER A 480 -5.55 5.69 8.68
N SER A 481 -5.81 6.26 9.86
CA SER A 481 -6.24 5.48 11.03
C SER A 481 -7.72 5.07 10.97
N LEU A 482 -8.52 5.78 10.16
CA LEU A 482 -9.95 5.52 9.97
C LEU A 482 -10.21 4.42 8.91
N CYS A 483 -9.21 4.15 8.05
CA CYS A 483 -9.28 3.24 6.91
C CYS A 483 -8.34 2.03 7.11
#